data_AF-A0A379S906-F1
#
_entry.id   AF-A0A379S906-F1
#
_cell.length_a   1.000
_cell.length_b   1.000
_cell.length_c   1.000
_cell.angle_alpha   90.00
_cell.angle_beta   90.00
_cell.angle_gamma   90.00
#
_symmetry.space_group_name_H-M   'P 1'
#
loop_
_entity.id
_entity.type
_entity.pdbx_description
1 polymer ?
#
loop_
_entity_poly.entity_id
_entity_poly.type
_entity_poly.pdbx_seq_one_letter_code
_entity_poly.pdbx_strand_id
1 'polypeptide(L)' 'MRKKAQAFERDRARRSNEERGKLVTRIQTAVKKVANDQSIDLVVDANTVAYNSSDVKDITADVLKQVK' A
#
# COMPACT_ATOMS: atom_id res chain seq x y z
N MET A 1 25.54 28.20 2.52
CA MET A 1 24.94 27.41 1.41
C MET A 1 24.73 25.94 1.78
N ARG A 2 25.75 25.18 2.22
CA ARG A 2 25.67 23.73 2.55
C ARG A 2 24.57 23.32 3.56
N LYS A 3 24.42 24.02 4.69
CA LYS A 3 23.40 23.68 5.71
C LYS A 3 21.96 23.86 5.20
N LYS A 4 21.70 24.85 4.33
CA LYS A 4 20.38 25.05 3.70
C LYS A 4 20.07 23.94 2.69
N ALA A 5 21.05 23.53 1.89
CA ALA A 5 20.91 22.41 0.95
C ALA A 5 20.60 21.09 1.69
N GLN A 6 21.34 20.78 2.75
CA GLN A 6 21.09 19.58 3.58
C GLN A 6 19.71 19.62 4.28
N ALA A 7 19.30 20.78 4.79
CA ALA A 7 17.97 20.92 5.40
C ALA A 7 16.85 20.71 4.36
N PHE A 8 17.02 21.24 3.15
CA PHE A 8 16.07 21.03 2.05
C PHE A 8 15.98 19.57 1.61
N GLU A 9 17.10 18.87 1.48
CA GLU A 9 17.12 17.43 1.15
C GLU A 9 16.41 16.59 2.21
N ARG A 10 16.68 16.86 3.49
CA ARG A 10 16.02 16.17 4.62
C ARG A 10 14.52 16.43 4.62
N ASP A 11 14.09 17.68 4.43
CA ASP A 11 12.67 18.02 4.36
C ASP A 11 11.98 17.38 3.15
N ARG A 12 12.64 17.36 1.99
CA ARG A 12 12.13 16.69 0.78
C ARG A 12 11.97 15.19 1.01
N ALA A 13 12.97 14.53 1.62
CA ALA A 13 12.90 13.11 1.94
C ALA A 13 11.77 12.81 2.94
N ARG A 14 11.63 13.63 3.98
CA ARG A 14 10.55 13.53 4.98
C ARG A 14 9.18 13.61 4.30
N ARG A 15 8.94 14.66 3.50
CA ARG A 15 7.66 14.82 2.78
C ARG A 15 7.39 13.70 1.80
N SER A 16 8.40 13.22 1.07
CA SER A 16 8.25 12.06 0.18
C SER A 16 7.79 10.81 0.96
N ASN A 17 8.35 10.57 2.14
CA ASN A 17 7.97 9.42 2.96
C ASN A 17 6.58 9.59 3.56
N GLU A 18 6.19 10.80 3.98
CA GLU A 18 4.85 11.11 4.49
C GLU A 18 3.77 10.86 3.43
N GLU A 19 3.97 11.35 2.20
CA GLU A 19 2.99 11.15 1.12
C GLU A 19 2.92 9.68 0.68
N ARG A 20 4.07 8.99 0.62
CA ARG A 20 4.09 7.53 0.39
C ARG A 20 3.35 6.78 1.49
N GLY A 21 3.55 7.16 2.75
CA GLY A 21 2.86 6.57 3.90
C GLY A 21 1.35 6.73 3.81
N LYS A 22 0.85 7.92 3.48
CA LYS A 22 -0.59 8.17 3.27
C LYS A 22 -1.19 7.29 2.18
N LEU A 23 -0.48 7.10 1.07
CA LEU A 23 -0.91 6.20 -0.01
C LEU A 23 -1.00 4.75 0.47
N VAL A 24 0.04 4.27 1.18
CA VAL A 24 0.03 2.91 1.76
C VAL A 24 -1.13 2.72 2.72
N THR A 25 -1.42 3.70 3.59
CA THR A 25 -2.55 3.62 4.53
C THR A 25 -3.91 3.57 3.81
N ARG A 26 -4.10 4.34 2.73
CA ARG A 26 -5.33 4.29 1.91
C ARG A 26 -5.49 2.92 1.26
N ILE A 27 -4.41 2.35 0.73
CA ILE A 27 -4.40 1.00 0.14
C ILE A 27 -4.75 -0.04 1.22
N GLN A 28 -4.12 0.00 2.39
CA GLN A 28 -4.40 -0.94 3.48
C GLN A 28 -5.86 -0.86 3.96
N THR A 29 -6.44 0.34 3.98
CA THR A 29 -7.86 0.53 4.31
C THR A 29 -8.77 -0.12 3.27
N ALA A 30 -8.46 0.05 1.98
CA ALA A 30 -9.17 -0.60 0.88
C ALA A 30 -9.03 -2.13 0.92
N VAL A 31 -7.82 -2.65 1.18
CA VAL A 31 -7.56 -4.09 1.38
C VAL A 31 -8.44 -4.64 2.49
N LYS A 32 -8.43 -3.99 3.67
CA LYS A 32 -9.25 -4.42 4.80
C LYS A 32 -10.75 -4.42 4.50
N LYS A 33 -11.22 -3.40 3.77
CA LYS A 33 -12.63 -3.32 3.35
C LYS A 33 -12.99 -4.49 2.43
N VAL A 34 -12.20 -4.75 1.39
CA VAL A 34 -12.44 -5.86 0.45
C VAL A 34 -12.39 -7.21 1.16
N ALA A 35 -11.40 -7.41 2.04
CA ALA A 35 -11.28 -8.64 2.81
C ALA A 35 -12.51 -8.90 3.68
N ASN A 36 -12.99 -7.88 4.40
CA ASN A 36 -14.22 -7.98 5.19
C ASN A 36 -15.46 -8.26 4.32
N ASP A 37 -15.62 -7.54 3.22
CA ASP A 37 -16.76 -7.68 2.29
C ASP A 37 -16.82 -9.08 1.66
N GLN A 38 -15.67 -9.77 1.53
CA GLN A 38 -15.53 -11.09 0.92
C GLN A 38 -15.25 -12.21 1.93
N SER A 39 -15.31 -11.91 3.23
CA SER A 39 -15.04 -12.87 4.32
C SER A 39 -13.66 -13.56 4.18
N ILE A 40 -12.64 -12.78 3.83
CA ILE A 40 -11.24 -13.22 3.73
C ILE A 40 -10.52 -12.91 5.05
N ASP A 41 -10.00 -13.94 5.73
CA ASP A 41 -9.30 -13.77 7.01
C ASP A 41 -7.81 -13.42 6.86
N LEU A 42 -7.18 -13.80 5.74
CA LEU A 42 -5.76 -13.57 5.47
C LEU A 42 -5.54 -13.10 4.04
N VAL A 43 -4.85 -11.96 3.89
CA VAL A 43 -4.37 -11.45 2.61
C VAL A 43 -2.84 -11.47 2.63
N VAL A 44 -2.23 -12.04 1.59
CA VAL A 44 -0.78 -12.15 1.44
C VAL A 44 -0.32 -11.27 0.27
N ASP A 45 0.82 -10.61 0.42
CA ASP A 45 1.43 -9.83 -0.67
C ASP A 45 1.90 -10.76 -1.78
N ALA A 46 1.44 -10.52 -3.02
CA ALA A 46 1.78 -11.33 -4.18
C ALA A 46 3.30 -11.46 -4.43
N ASN A 47 4.10 -10.45 -4.06
CA ASN A 47 5.56 -10.50 -4.21
C ASN A 47 6.23 -11.55 -3.29
N THR A 48 5.50 -12.03 -2.27
CA THR A 48 5.97 -13.08 -1.36
C THR A 48 5.47 -14.47 -1.76
N VAL A 49 4.62 -14.57 -2.79
CA VAL A 49 3.99 -15.81 -3.24
C VAL A 49 4.67 -16.30 -4.51
N ALA A 50 5.30 -17.47 -4.46
CA ALA A 50 5.93 -18.08 -5.63
C ALA A 50 4.91 -18.67 -6.62
N TYR A 51 3.79 -19.18 -6.11
CA TYR A 51 2.70 -19.77 -6.88
C TYR A 51 1.43 -19.83 -6.02
N ASN A 52 0.27 -19.60 -6.63
CA ASN A 52 -1.04 -19.93 -6.07
C ASN A 52 -1.92 -20.55 -7.17
N SER A 53 -2.84 -21.43 -6.77
CA SER A 53 -3.82 -22.03 -7.67
C SER A 53 -4.94 -21.03 -8.01
N SER A 54 -5.66 -21.26 -9.10
CA SER A 54 -6.67 -20.32 -9.64
C SER A 54 -7.90 -20.12 -8.75
N ASP A 55 -8.12 -21.01 -7.77
CA ASP A 55 -9.15 -20.89 -6.74
C ASP A 55 -8.75 -19.91 -5.62
N VAL A 56 -7.46 -19.58 -5.49
CA VAL A 56 -7.00 -18.51 -4.60
C VAL A 56 -7.21 -17.17 -5.28
N LYS A 57 -8.17 -16.39 -4.78
CA LYS A 57 -8.56 -15.13 -5.38
C LYS A 57 -7.48 -14.04 -5.22
N ASP A 58 -7.09 -13.44 -6.34
CA ASP A 58 -6.36 -12.17 -6.37
C ASP A 58 -7.35 -11.00 -6.23
N ILE A 59 -7.21 -10.21 -5.17
CA ILE A 59 -8.10 -9.08 -4.87
C ILE A 59 -7.56 -7.73 -5.36
N THR A 60 -6.42 -7.67 -6.04
CA THR A 60 -5.75 -6.42 -6.44
C THR A 60 -6.69 -5.49 -7.21
N ALA A 61 -7.45 -6.03 -8.17
CA ALA A 61 -8.42 -5.27 -8.95
C ALA A 61 -9.61 -4.77 -8.12
N ASP A 62 -10.07 -5.56 -7.15
CA ASP A 62 -11.16 -5.18 -6.25
C ASP A 62 -10.72 -4.08 -5.28
N VAL A 63 -9.49 -4.20 -4.76
CA VAL A 63 -8.87 -3.21 -3.88
C VAL A 63 -8.70 -1.87 -4.60
N LEU A 64 -8.20 -1.87 -5.83
CA LEU A 64 -8.00 -0.64 -6.61
C LEU A 64 -9.31 0.18 -6.75
N LYS A 65 -10.46 -0.51 -6.90
CA LYS A 65 -11.78 0.15 -6.97
C LYS A 65 -12.24 0.75 -5.64
N GLN A 66 -11.69 0.28 -4.51
CA GLN A 66 -12.04 0.75 -3.17
C GLN A 66 -11.11 1.84 -2.64
N VAL A 67 -9.95 2.07 -3.29
CA VAL A 67 -9.07 3.18 -2.93
C VAL A 67 -9.78 4.49 -3.28
N LYS A 68 -10.19 5.24 -2.26
CA LYS A 68 -10.75 6.59 -2.36
C LYS A 68 -9.68 7.61 -2.14
#